data_AF-A0A2G8KHG0-F1
#
_entry.id   AF-A0A2G8KHG0-F1
#
_cell.length_a   1.000
_cell.length_b   1.000
_cell.length_c   1.000
_cell.angle_alpha   90.00
_cell.angle_beta   90.00
_cell.angle_gamma   90.00
#
_symmetry.space_group_name_H-M   'P 1'
#
loop_
_entity.id
_entity.type
_entity.pdbx_description
1 polymer ?
#
loop_
_entity_poly.entity_id
_entity_poly.type
_entity_poly.pdbx_seq_one_letter_code
_entity_poly.pdbx_strand_id
1 'polypeptide(L)'
;MSFDKWNLPAELTLDQRSVLLQWSDFIVSSQAPMTVRFSYIFVVQSCCFNRMLLMLSNLQQRCLCLQPSNNKDVPLEDEAWYHGALPGQETEELLKQEGDFIVRFKSDASGQYVLSCRSADKQRHFPIVKQDDSMNRLEGGSFGSIQELVNHHMSTQTPVTKASNAMIRNPISKVKDEHDLRHEDILLDTKLGQSIPINTVCVRSNVEDISVTSKATFKNKPVAVKTCKATVDAATRRKFLSEAYILKNYNHPNIVKLIGVATDRHPIYIVMELVQEGDLLKLLRDDSKTLSVPERIKMSEDAASGMAYLESKSCTHRDLAARNCLVGTKNILKISDFGMSREEEEYQIHSNNMRQIPIKWTAPEAMNYGVKWVPVR
;
A
#
# COMPACT_ATOMS: atom_id res chain seq x y z
N MET A 1 24.95 -38.78 14.37
CA MET A 1 24.92 -39.00 15.83
C MET A 1 23.50 -38.81 16.32
N SER A 2 23.10 -39.68 17.24
CA SER A 2 21.75 -39.96 17.78
C SER A 2 20.83 -38.76 17.98
N PHE A 3 19.55 -38.93 17.63
CA PHE A 3 18.44 -38.17 18.24
C PHE A 3 18.13 -38.82 19.59
N ASP A 4 18.57 -38.20 20.69
CA ASP A 4 18.23 -38.70 22.01
C ASP A 4 16.82 -38.26 22.42
N LYS A 5 16.04 -39.29 22.76
CA LYS A 5 14.68 -39.26 23.28
C LYS A 5 14.61 -38.44 24.56
N TRP A 6 13.70 -37.46 24.59
CA TRP A 6 13.23 -36.88 25.82
C TRP A 6 12.28 -37.87 26.51
N ASN A 7 12.70 -38.39 27.66
CA ASN A 7 11.84 -39.13 28.58
C ASN A 7 10.89 -38.14 29.27
N LEU A 8 9.60 -38.21 28.97
CA LEU A 8 8.55 -37.63 29.80
C LEU A 8 8.25 -38.59 30.97
N PRO A 9 8.19 -38.14 32.22
CA PRO A 9 7.66 -38.95 33.29
C PRO A 9 6.15 -39.15 33.11
N ALA A 10 5.71 -40.36 33.42
CA ALA A 10 4.32 -40.79 33.42
C ALA A 10 3.52 -40.09 34.54
N GLU A 11 2.21 -39.97 34.30
CA GLU A 11 1.14 -39.58 35.23
C GLU A 11 1.08 -38.12 35.67
N LEU A 12 0.25 -37.33 34.96
CA LEU A 12 -0.53 -36.26 35.56
C LEU A 12 -1.97 -36.33 34.99
N THR A 13 -2.89 -36.72 35.86
CA THR A 13 -4.34 -36.77 35.64
C THR A 13 -4.92 -35.38 35.36
N LEU A 14 -5.88 -35.31 34.43
CA LEU A 14 -6.69 -34.11 34.16
C LEU A 14 -7.42 -33.67 35.44
N ASP A 15 -7.02 -32.54 36.05
CA ASP A 15 -7.97 -31.53 36.51
C ASP A 15 -7.28 -30.18 36.81
N GLN A 16 -7.95 -29.10 36.38
CA GLN A 16 -7.83 -27.69 36.79
C GLN A 16 -6.46 -26.97 36.88
N ARG A 17 -6.29 -26.00 35.95
CA ARG A 17 -5.51 -24.74 36.05
C ARG A 17 -4.01 -24.86 36.34
N SER A 18 -3.23 -25.17 35.32
CA SER A 18 -1.75 -25.12 35.37
C SER A 18 -1.21 -23.78 34.88
N VAL A 19 -0.62 -23.00 35.79
CA VAL A 19 0.35 -21.94 35.50
C VAL A 19 1.71 -22.61 35.31
N LEU A 20 2.34 -22.45 34.15
CA LEU A 20 3.71 -22.88 33.90
C LEU A 20 4.60 -21.64 33.75
N LEU A 21 5.39 -21.35 34.78
CA LEU A 21 6.46 -20.36 34.74
C LEU A 21 7.71 -21.04 34.17
N GLN A 22 8.08 -20.71 32.94
CA GLN A 22 9.40 -21.08 32.41
C GLN A 22 10.22 -19.81 32.19
N TRP A 23 11.31 -19.70 32.93
CA TRP A 23 12.33 -18.66 32.74
C TRP A 23 13.29 -19.16 31.66
N SER A 24 13.45 -18.41 30.58
CA SER A 24 14.53 -18.63 29.62
C SER A 24 15.32 -17.34 29.48
N ASP A 25 16.51 -17.32 30.07
CA ASP A 25 17.52 -16.30 29.78
C ASP A 25 18.08 -16.56 28.38
N PHE A 26 17.90 -15.60 27.46
CA PHE A 26 18.56 -15.62 26.15
C PHE A 26 19.78 -14.70 26.21
N ILE A 27 20.98 -15.27 26.19
CA ILE A 27 22.24 -14.53 26.05
C ILE A 27 22.54 -14.38 24.56
N VAL A 28 22.45 -13.16 24.03
CA VAL A 28 22.95 -12.85 22.68
C VAL A 28 24.47 -12.68 22.76
N SER A 29 25.24 -13.56 22.12
CA SER A 29 26.69 -13.44 22.06
C SER A 29 27.11 -12.41 21.00
N SER A 30 27.28 -11.16 21.41
CA SER A 30 28.21 -10.22 20.78
C SER A 30 28.73 -9.29 21.87
N GLN A 31 29.95 -8.79 21.73
CA GLN A 31 30.81 -8.18 22.76
C GLN A 31 30.17 -7.05 23.61
N ALA A 32 29.26 -7.41 24.53
CA ALA A 32 28.80 -6.75 25.76
C ALA A 32 27.44 -7.39 26.12
N PRO A 33 27.32 -8.18 27.21
CA PRO A 33 26.04 -8.80 27.54
C PRO A 33 25.08 -7.75 28.12
N MET A 34 24.08 -7.33 27.34
CA MET A 34 22.89 -6.68 27.88
C MET A 34 21.83 -7.73 28.21
N THR A 35 21.59 -7.96 29.49
CA THR A 35 20.46 -8.77 29.97
C THR A 35 19.22 -7.90 29.99
N VAL A 36 18.27 -8.14 29.09
CA VAL A 36 16.97 -7.46 29.09
C VAL A 36 15.91 -8.44 29.61
N ARG A 37 15.31 -8.15 30.77
CA ARG A 37 14.21 -8.93 31.37
C ARG A 37 12.87 -8.30 31.01
N PHE A 38 11.97 -9.07 30.42
CA PHE A 38 10.55 -8.72 30.28
C PHE A 38 9.68 -9.74 30.99
N SER A 39 8.64 -9.26 31.67
CA SER A 39 7.67 -10.09 32.38
C SER A 39 6.28 -9.88 31.77
N TYR A 40 5.74 -10.91 31.12
CA TYR A 40 4.34 -10.97 30.68
C TYR A 40 3.76 -12.36 30.96
N ILE A 41 2.52 -12.39 31.47
CA ILE A 41 1.76 -13.61 31.75
C ILE A 41 0.74 -13.81 30.63
N PHE A 42 0.77 -14.95 29.93
CA PHE A 42 -0.26 -15.32 28.96
C PHE A 42 -0.76 -16.74 29.21
N VAL A 43 -2.08 -16.90 29.21
CA VAL A 43 -2.78 -18.20 29.28
C VAL A 43 -2.96 -18.71 27.86
N VAL A 44 -2.32 -19.82 27.50
CA VAL A 44 -2.35 -20.38 26.14
C VAL A 44 -3.39 -21.50 26.05
N GLN A 45 -4.40 -21.32 25.19
CA GLN A 45 -5.18 -22.43 24.65
C GLN A 45 -4.48 -22.96 23.39
N SER A 46 -4.27 -24.27 23.35
CA SER A 46 -3.51 -24.99 22.32
C SER A 46 -4.15 -24.88 20.92
N CYS A 47 -3.80 -23.83 20.15
CA CYS A 47 -3.81 -23.88 18.68
C CYS A 47 -3.03 -22.75 17.96
N CYS A 48 -2.35 -21.83 18.67
CA CYS A 48 -1.79 -20.62 18.04
C CYS A 48 -0.28 -20.41 18.18
N PHE A 49 0.51 -21.47 18.41
CA PHE A 49 1.95 -21.32 18.74
C PHE A 49 2.77 -20.65 17.62
N ASN A 50 2.53 -21.00 16.35
CA ASN A 50 3.25 -20.41 15.20
C ASN A 50 2.82 -18.96 14.90
N ARG A 51 1.54 -18.60 15.09
CA ARG A 51 1.07 -17.20 14.98
C ARG A 51 1.59 -16.34 16.13
N MET A 52 1.75 -16.92 17.32
CA MET A 52 2.30 -16.24 18.48
C MET A 52 3.80 -15.98 18.32
N LEU A 53 4.58 -16.92 17.78
CA LEU A 53 5.99 -16.70 17.43
C LEU A 53 6.16 -15.60 16.37
N LEU A 54 5.28 -15.55 15.36
CA LEU A 54 5.23 -14.45 14.39
C LEU A 54 4.81 -13.12 15.00
N MET A 55 3.90 -13.12 15.99
CA MET A 55 3.56 -11.90 16.73
C MET A 55 4.69 -11.45 17.65
N LEU A 56 5.39 -12.37 18.30
CA LEU A 56 6.54 -12.08 19.17
C LEU A 56 7.74 -11.61 18.37
N SER A 57 8.03 -12.20 17.21
CA SER A 57 9.06 -11.70 16.29
C SER A 57 8.69 -10.32 15.73
N ASN A 58 7.41 -10.08 15.42
CA ASN A 58 6.92 -8.76 15.01
C ASN A 58 6.96 -7.73 16.15
N LEU A 59 6.67 -8.11 17.39
CA LEU A 59 6.74 -7.23 18.57
C LEU A 59 8.20 -6.91 18.93
N GLN A 60 9.08 -7.90 18.84
CA GLN A 60 10.51 -7.73 19.11
C GLN A 60 11.20 -6.94 17.98
N GLN A 61 10.80 -7.14 16.71
CA GLN A 61 11.14 -6.23 15.62
C GLN A 61 10.60 -4.83 15.91
N ARG A 62 9.30 -4.67 16.24
CA ARG A 62 8.69 -3.37 16.59
C ARG A 62 9.43 -2.62 17.69
N CYS A 63 9.98 -3.28 18.70
CA CYS A 63 10.76 -2.58 19.74
C CYS A 63 12.19 -2.20 19.31
N LEU A 64 12.81 -2.94 18.38
CA LEU A 64 14.17 -2.68 17.87
C LEU A 64 14.20 -1.74 16.65
N CYS A 65 13.12 -1.62 15.87
CA CYS A 65 13.04 -0.77 14.66
C CYS A 65 12.42 0.62 14.88
N LEU A 66 12.20 1.02 16.14
CA LEU A 66 11.73 2.36 16.52
C LEU A 66 12.86 3.35 16.80
N GLN A 67 14.12 2.99 16.56
CA GLN A 67 15.20 3.97 16.56
C GLN A 67 15.59 4.18 15.10
N PRO A 68 15.71 5.43 14.62
CA PRO A 68 16.21 5.67 13.27
C PRO A 68 17.59 5.04 13.13
N SER A 69 17.88 4.47 11.98
CA SER A 69 19.17 3.82 11.81
C SER A 69 20.29 4.87 11.94
N ASN A 70 21.30 4.58 12.75
CA ASN A 70 22.54 5.38 12.77
C ASN A 70 23.42 5.08 11.55
N ASN A 71 22.99 4.15 10.68
CA ASN A 71 23.76 3.69 9.55
C ASN A 71 23.37 4.45 8.28
N LYS A 72 24.31 5.20 7.71
CA LYS A 72 24.10 5.98 6.47
C LYS A 72 23.80 5.11 5.25
N ASP A 73 24.04 3.80 5.35
CA ASP A 73 23.86 2.84 4.25
C ASP A 73 22.40 2.37 4.11
N VAL A 74 21.50 2.68 5.05
CA VAL A 74 20.07 2.33 4.94
C VAL A 74 19.35 3.40 4.12
N PRO A 75 18.72 3.04 2.98
CA PRO A 75 17.90 3.97 2.20
C PRO A 75 16.81 4.60 3.07
N LEU A 76 16.47 5.87 2.82
CA LEU A 76 15.42 6.57 3.57
C LEU A 76 14.07 5.85 3.44
N GLU A 77 13.83 5.27 2.27
CA GLU A 77 12.64 4.51 1.93
C GLU A 77 12.49 3.25 2.79
N ASP A 78 13.58 2.77 3.39
CA ASP A 78 13.61 1.61 4.27
C ASP A 78 13.43 1.95 5.75
N GLU A 79 13.54 3.23 6.12
CA GLU A 79 13.26 3.69 7.48
C GLU A 79 11.80 3.49 7.86
N ALA A 80 11.57 2.88 9.03
CA ALA A 80 10.21 2.56 9.48
C ALA A 80 9.35 3.82 9.68
N TRP A 81 9.95 4.94 10.06
CA TRP A 81 9.27 6.23 10.29
C TRP A 81 9.14 7.09 9.03
N TYR A 82 9.58 6.57 7.87
CA TYR A 82 9.35 7.20 6.58
C TYR A 82 8.07 6.68 5.93
N HIS A 83 7.14 7.60 5.67
CA HIS A 83 5.79 7.29 5.17
C HIS A 83 5.60 7.59 3.68
N GLY A 84 6.68 7.93 2.97
CA GLY A 84 6.62 8.23 1.55
C GLY A 84 5.73 9.44 1.24
N ALA A 85 5.01 9.38 0.12
CA ALA A 85 4.06 10.35 -0.41
C ALA A 85 2.78 10.51 0.43
N LEU A 86 2.90 10.52 1.77
CA LEU A 86 1.78 10.71 2.68
C LEU A 86 1.37 12.21 2.77
N PRO A 87 0.08 12.53 2.67
CA PRO A 87 -0.44 13.90 2.77
C PRO A 87 -0.54 14.36 4.22
N GLY A 88 -0.34 15.66 4.45
CA GLY A 88 -0.41 16.25 5.79
C GLY A 88 -1.74 15.98 6.51
N GLN A 89 -2.87 16.07 5.81
CA GLN A 89 -4.20 15.83 6.40
C GLN A 89 -4.36 14.39 6.95
N GLU A 90 -3.77 13.40 6.29
CA GLU A 90 -3.87 11.99 6.71
C GLU A 90 -2.94 11.69 7.89
N THR A 91 -1.95 12.54 8.17
CA THR A 91 -1.09 12.34 9.34
C THR A 91 -1.82 12.55 10.67
N GLU A 92 -2.98 13.22 10.67
CA GLU A 92 -3.83 13.37 11.86
C GLU A 92 -4.38 12.03 12.37
N GLU A 93 -4.52 11.05 11.48
CA GLU A 93 -4.96 9.70 11.82
C GLU A 93 -3.84 8.87 12.48
N LEU A 94 -2.58 9.27 12.28
CA LEU A 94 -1.40 8.54 12.77
C LEU A 94 -0.79 9.17 14.03
N LEU A 95 -0.71 10.50 14.09
CA LEU A 95 0.00 11.24 15.13
C LEU A 95 -0.96 11.58 16.28
N LYS A 96 -0.98 10.76 17.32
CA LYS A 96 -1.99 10.84 18.40
C LYS A 96 -1.44 11.41 19.71
N GLN A 97 -0.21 11.07 20.06
CA GLN A 97 0.41 11.40 21.34
C GLN A 97 1.51 12.45 21.18
N GLU A 98 1.78 13.20 22.25
CA GLU A 98 2.90 14.17 22.28
C GLU A 98 4.22 13.48 21.94
N GLY A 99 4.93 14.03 20.96
CA GLY A 99 6.21 13.50 20.49
C GLY A 99 6.11 12.43 19.40
N ASP A 100 4.89 12.03 19.00
CA ASP A 100 4.68 11.22 17.80
C ASP A 100 5.18 11.95 16.58
N PHE A 101 5.94 11.27 15.73
CA PHE A 101 6.44 11.85 14.49
C PHE A 101 6.58 10.85 13.34
N ILE A 102 6.60 11.41 12.13
CA ILE A 102 6.93 10.74 10.88
C ILE A 102 7.70 11.70 9.97
N VAL A 103 8.39 11.14 8.98
CA VAL A 103 8.87 11.90 7.81
C VAL A 103 8.11 11.46 6.58
N ARG A 104 7.74 12.42 5.73
CA ARG A 104 6.97 12.19 4.51
C ARG A 104 7.51 13.05 3.36
N PHE A 105 7.24 12.64 2.14
CA PHE A 105 7.56 13.34 0.90
C PHE A 105 6.37 14.19 0.44
N LYS A 106 6.61 15.48 0.20
CA LYS A 106 5.57 16.43 -0.23
C LYS A 106 5.33 16.33 -1.73
N SER A 107 4.07 16.52 -2.11
CA SER A 107 3.52 16.35 -3.46
C SER A 107 3.71 17.53 -4.42
N ASP A 108 4.40 18.60 -4.01
CA ASP A 108 4.61 19.75 -4.89
C ASP A 108 5.90 19.62 -5.71
N ALA A 109 6.05 20.50 -6.71
CA ALA A 109 7.21 20.51 -7.61
C ALA A 109 8.56 20.70 -6.89
N SER A 110 8.56 20.99 -5.59
CA SER A 110 9.77 21.18 -4.79
C SER A 110 10.45 19.87 -4.39
N GLY A 111 9.76 18.73 -4.45
CA GLY A 111 10.33 17.43 -4.05
C GLY A 111 10.82 17.42 -2.60
N GLN A 112 10.14 18.16 -1.72
CA GLN A 112 10.59 18.45 -0.37
C GLN A 112 10.11 17.40 0.64
N TYR A 113 11.00 17.00 1.56
CA TYR A 113 10.64 16.19 2.72
C TYR A 113 10.05 17.04 3.84
N VAL A 114 9.13 16.48 4.62
CA VAL A 114 8.47 17.16 5.73
C VAL A 114 8.49 16.26 6.95
N LEU A 115 9.01 16.78 8.06
CA LEU A 115 8.84 16.17 9.37
C LEU A 115 7.47 16.60 9.92
N SER A 116 6.59 15.64 10.17
CA SER A 116 5.28 15.90 10.77
C SER A 116 5.26 15.30 12.17
N CYS A 117 4.88 16.09 13.17
CA CYS A 117 4.83 15.61 14.55
C CYS A 117 3.64 16.21 15.31
N ARG A 118 3.28 15.56 16.42
CA ARG A 118 2.31 16.04 17.39
C ARG A 118 3.06 16.76 18.52
N SER A 119 2.78 18.05 18.71
CA SER A 119 3.32 18.80 19.84
C SER A 119 2.38 19.88 20.36
N ALA A 120 2.26 19.94 21.70
CA ALA A 120 1.34 20.80 22.44
C ALA A 120 -0.11 20.64 21.95
N ASP A 121 -0.57 19.39 21.83
CA ASP A 121 -1.90 19.01 21.31
C ASP A 121 -2.22 19.51 19.90
N LYS A 122 -1.21 19.95 19.16
CA LYS A 122 -1.34 20.40 17.78
C LYS A 122 -0.46 19.58 16.86
N GLN A 123 -0.96 19.34 15.66
CA GLN A 123 -0.12 18.80 14.60
C GLN A 123 0.73 19.92 14.01
N ARG A 124 2.01 19.62 13.79
CA ARG A 124 2.97 20.55 13.20
C ARG A 124 3.67 19.88 12.02
N HIS A 125 3.95 20.68 11.01
CA HIS A 125 4.60 20.24 9.78
C HIS A 125 5.81 21.13 9.53
N PHE A 126 7.00 20.53 9.57
CA PHE A 126 8.27 21.22 9.40
C PHE A 126 8.92 20.78 8.08
N PRO A 127 8.92 21.66 7.06
CA PRO A 127 9.59 21.35 5.81
C PRO A 127 11.10 21.24 6.01
N ILE A 128 11.69 20.14 5.54
CA ILE A 128 13.12 19.91 5.55
C ILE A 128 13.69 20.59 4.30
N VAL A 129 14.48 21.64 4.51
CA VAL A 129 15.09 22.43 3.43
C VAL A 129 16.45 21.82 3.10
N LYS A 130 16.71 21.62 1.81
CA LYS A 130 18.06 21.36 1.32
C LYS A 130 18.79 22.69 1.20
N GLN A 131 19.88 22.84 1.94
CA GLN A 131 20.73 24.04 1.84
C GLN A 131 21.58 23.96 0.57
N ASP A 132 22.20 22.80 0.36
CA ASP A 132 22.98 22.40 -0.81
C ASP A 132 22.56 20.96 -1.19
N ASP A 133 23.09 20.39 -2.28
CA ASP A 133 22.72 19.03 -2.74
C ASP A 133 22.92 17.92 -1.68
N SER A 134 23.79 18.16 -0.69
CA SER A 134 24.19 17.19 0.33
C SER A 134 23.68 17.47 1.74
N MET A 135 23.08 18.64 2.02
CA MET A 135 22.82 19.08 3.40
C MET A 135 21.34 19.41 3.65
N ASN A 136 20.78 18.79 4.68
CA ASN A 136 19.38 18.88 5.10
C ASN A 136 19.24 19.68 6.40
N ARG A 137 18.22 20.54 6.52
CA ARG A 137 17.99 21.35 7.71
C ARG A 137 16.51 21.61 7.98
N LEU A 138 16.15 21.69 9.26
CA LEU A 138 14.87 22.26 9.73
C LEU A 138 15.07 23.71 10.20
N GLU A 139 15.85 23.92 11.26
CA GLU A 139 16.29 25.23 11.75
C GLU A 139 17.70 25.11 12.36
N GLY A 140 18.59 26.06 12.09
CA GLY A 140 19.94 26.07 12.66
C GLY A 140 20.94 25.14 11.93
N GLY A 141 21.36 24.06 12.59
CA GLY A 141 22.40 23.15 12.10
C GLY A 141 21.97 22.36 10.86
N SER A 142 22.93 22.01 10.02
CA SER A 142 22.71 21.24 8.78
C SER A 142 23.29 19.84 8.92
N PHE A 143 22.60 18.84 8.34
CA PHE A 143 22.89 17.41 8.50
C PHE A 143 23.12 16.75 7.12
N GLY A 144 24.00 15.76 7.04
CA GLY A 144 24.32 15.07 5.78
C GLY A 144 23.19 14.17 5.29
N SER A 145 22.27 13.77 6.17
CA SER A 145 21.08 13.00 5.80
C SER A 145 19.88 13.34 6.69
N ILE A 146 18.69 12.93 6.25
CA ILE A 146 17.47 13.06 7.05
C ILE A 146 17.53 12.14 8.28
N GLN A 147 18.13 10.96 8.15
CA GLN A 147 18.36 10.03 9.25
C GLN A 147 19.22 10.68 10.34
N GLU A 148 20.34 11.33 9.96
CA GLU A 148 21.19 12.06 10.90
C GLU A 148 20.43 13.19 11.62
N LEU A 149 19.61 13.93 10.87
CA LEU A 149 18.77 14.99 11.42
C LEU A 149 17.80 14.44 12.48
N VAL A 150 17.07 13.38 12.15
CA VAL A 150 16.10 12.76 13.08
C VAL A 150 16.82 12.18 14.30
N ASN A 151 17.93 11.47 14.10
CA ASN A 151 18.76 10.91 15.17
C ASN A 151 19.28 11.99 16.12
N HIS A 152 19.72 13.13 15.59
CA HIS A 152 20.20 14.23 16.42
C HIS A 152 19.09 14.74 17.35
N HIS A 153 17.91 15.07 16.82
CA HIS A 153 16.80 15.59 17.63
C HIS A 153 16.26 14.56 18.62
N MET A 154 16.23 13.27 18.25
CA MET A 154 15.81 12.20 19.16
C MET A 154 16.83 11.95 20.28
N SER A 155 18.14 11.91 19.98
CA SER A 155 19.17 11.59 20.98
C SER A 155 19.45 12.76 21.93
N THR A 156 19.52 13.98 21.40
CA THR A 156 19.81 15.19 22.19
C THR A 156 18.57 15.74 22.89
N GLN A 157 17.37 15.28 22.51
CA GLN A 157 16.10 15.84 22.95
C GLN A 157 16.08 17.37 22.76
N THR A 158 16.59 17.84 21.63
CA THR A 158 16.53 19.26 21.26
C THR A 158 15.27 19.54 20.45
N PRO A 159 14.62 20.69 20.64
CA PRO A 159 13.44 21.04 19.84
C PRO A 159 13.74 21.07 18.34
N VAL A 160 12.77 20.61 17.56
CA VAL A 160 12.79 20.65 16.08
C VAL A 160 12.97 22.09 15.57
N THR A 161 12.27 23.04 16.19
CA THR A 161 12.49 24.47 16.01
C THR A 161 12.41 25.19 17.35
N LYS A 162 13.21 26.24 17.55
CA LYS A 162 13.23 27.03 18.79
C LYS A 162 11.87 27.66 19.06
N ALA A 163 11.22 28.16 18.01
CA ALA A 163 9.92 28.82 18.11
C ALA A 163 8.76 27.87 18.46
N SER A 164 8.83 26.60 18.03
CA SER A 164 7.75 25.63 18.30
C SER A 164 7.93 24.90 19.63
N ASN A 165 9.17 24.78 20.10
CA ASN A 165 9.57 23.89 21.20
C ASN A 165 9.14 22.43 20.98
N ALA A 166 8.88 22.02 19.74
CA ALA A 166 8.37 20.69 19.42
C ALA A 166 9.46 19.63 19.56
N MET A 167 9.18 18.57 20.30
CA MET A 167 10.10 17.46 20.53
C MET A 167 9.63 16.23 19.79
N ILE A 168 10.55 15.47 19.18
CA ILE A 168 10.25 14.17 18.56
C ILE A 168 10.78 13.05 19.43
N ARG A 169 9.94 12.04 19.69
CA ARG A 169 10.27 10.93 20.60
C ARG A 169 9.76 9.59 20.11
N ASN A 170 8.55 9.56 19.55
CA ASN A 170 7.88 8.32 19.21
C ASN A 170 7.77 8.24 17.67
N PRO A 171 8.68 7.54 16.99
CA PRO A 171 8.51 7.31 15.55
C PRO A 171 7.30 6.42 15.32
N ILE A 172 6.44 6.80 14.38
CA ILE A 172 5.34 5.95 13.95
C ILE A 172 5.82 5.07 12.80
N SER A 173 5.82 3.75 12.98
CA SER A 173 6.22 2.80 11.94
C SER A 173 5.17 2.68 10.84
N LYS A 174 5.58 2.80 9.58
CA LYS A 174 4.79 2.41 8.41
C LYS A 174 4.68 0.88 8.39
N VAL A 175 3.45 0.37 8.35
CA VAL A 175 3.20 -1.06 8.12
C VAL A 175 3.46 -1.32 6.64
N LYS A 176 4.53 -2.08 6.35
CA LYS A 176 4.85 -2.54 5.00
C LYS A 176 4.33 -3.96 4.80
N ASP A 177 3.82 -4.25 3.62
CA ASP A 177 3.52 -5.62 3.19
C ASP A 177 4.11 -5.93 1.81
N GLU A 178 3.83 -7.13 1.29
CA GLU A 178 4.40 -7.61 0.03
C GLU A 178 4.03 -6.76 -1.21
N HIS A 179 2.99 -5.93 -1.09
CA HIS A 179 2.54 -5.04 -2.16
C HIS A 179 3.19 -3.64 -2.08
N ASP A 180 3.95 -3.31 -1.02
CA ASP A 180 4.73 -2.07 -0.98
C ASP A 180 5.96 -2.20 -1.89
N LEU A 181 5.92 -1.53 -3.04
CA LEU A 181 7.01 -1.49 -4.01
C LEU A 181 7.80 -0.20 -3.89
N ARG A 182 9.06 -0.21 -4.36
CA ARG A 182 9.89 1.00 -4.48
C ARG A 182 9.84 1.52 -5.90
N HIS A 183 9.84 2.85 -6.05
CA HIS A 183 9.86 3.45 -7.39
C HIS A 183 11.11 3.08 -8.18
N GLU A 184 12.26 2.88 -7.52
CA GLU A 184 13.52 2.53 -8.19
C GLU A 184 13.50 1.15 -8.85
N ASP A 185 12.65 0.24 -8.36
CA ASP A 185 12.53 -1.11 -8.90
C ASP A 185 11.64 -1.14 -10.17
N ILE A 186 11.00 -0.02 -10.51
CA ILE A 186 10.02 0.12 -11.60
C ILE A 186 10.62 1.00 -12.70
N LEU A 187 10.95 0.38 -13.84
CA LEU A 187 11.53 1.07 -14.98
C LEU A 187 10.44 1.38 -15.99
N LEU A 188 9.96 2.62 -16.03
CA LEU A 188 8.99 3.05 -17.05
C LEU A 188 9.61 2.94 -18.45
N ASP A 189 8.85 2.43 -19.42
CA ASP A 189 9.28 2.36 -20.82
C ASP A 189 9.23 3.78 -21.45
N THR A 190 10.12 4.68 -21.02
CA THR A 190 10.36 5.95 -21.70
C THR A 190 11.22 5.67 -22.92
N LYS A 191 10.64 5.59 -24.13
CA LYS A 191 11.48 5.69 -25.33
C LYS A 191 12.27 7.00 -25.25
N LEU A 192 13.57 6.87 -25.50
CA LEU A 192 14.57 7.93 -25.63
C LEU A 192 14.01 9.14 -26.40
N GLY A 193 14.40 10.33 -25.95
CA GLY A 193 13.77 11.61 -26.26
C GLY A 193 13.31 11.80 -27.70
N GLN A 194 12.01 12.04 -27.84
CA GLN A 194 11.37 13.00 -28.74
C GLN A 194 9.86 12.88 -28.55
N SER A 195 9.19 14.03 -28.58
CA SER A 195 7.76 14.21 -28.39
C SER A 195 6.90 13.39 -29.35
N ILE A 196 6.55 12.14 -29.01
CA ILE A 196 5.51 11.32 -29.68
C ILE A 196 4.90 10.36 -28.64
N PRO A 197 3.56 10.18 -28.56
CA PRO A 197 2.92 9.41 -27.51
C PRO A 197 3.23 7.91 -27.65
N ILE A 198 3.90 7.35 -26.65
CA ILE A 198 4.31 5.94 -26.61
C ILE A 198 3.16 5.13 -26.03
N ASN A 199 2.52 4.32 -26.89
CA ASN A 199 1.74 3.13 -26.54
C ASN A 199 1.03 3.19 -25.18
N THR A 200 0.14 4.18 -25.01
CA THR A 200 -0.83 4.16 -23.92
C THR A 200 -1.62 2.86 -24.07
N VAL A 201 -1.36 1.89 -23.19
CA VAL A 201 -2.34 0.84 -22.91
C VAL A 201 -3.49 1.59 -22.25
N CYS A 202 -4.41 2.12 -23.06
CA CYS A 202 -5.52 2.91 -22.57
C CYS A 202 -6.49 1.96 -21.86
N VAL A 203 -6.24 1.70 -20.58
CA VAL A 203 -7.35 1.69 -19.65
C VAL A 203 -7.77 3.16 -19.57
N ARG A 204 -8.83 3.54 -20.29
CA ARG A 204 -9.38 4.89 -20.17
C ARG A 204 -9.88 5.06 -18.75
N SER A 205 -9.07 5.70 -17.90
CA SER A 205 -9.62 6.38 -16.73
C SER A 205 -10.61 7.42 -17.26
N ASN A 206 -11.84 7.45 -16.72
CA ASN A 206 -12.87 8.43 -17.08
C ASN A 206 -12.45 9.90 -16.80
N VAL A 207 -11.21 10.12 -16.33
CA VAL A 207 -10.61 11.44 -16.15
C VAL A 207 -9.16 11.42 -16.63
N GLU A 208 -8.95 11.70 -17.92
CA GLU A 208 -7.62 11.75 -18.59
C GLU A 208 -6.63 12.71 -17.90
N ASP A 209 -7.13 13.66 -17.09
CA ASP A 209 -6.30 14.59 -16.34
C ASP A 209 -5.74 14.07 -15.01
N ILE A 210 -6.23 12.94 -14.48
CA ILE A 210 -5.89 12.49 -13.12
C ILE A 210 -4.85 11.36 -13.10
N SER A 211 -4.89 10.46 -14.08
CA SER A 211 -4.01 9.30 -14.11
C SER A 211 -3.62 8.86 -15.52
N VAL A 212 -2.39 8.39 -15.69
CA VAL A 212 -1.87 7.85 -16.96
C VAL A 212 -1.44 6.40 -16.75
N THR A 213 -1.78 5.51 -17.68
CA THR A 213 -1.30 4.13 -17.70
C THR A 213 -0.16 3.98 -18.70
N SER A 214 0.98 3.49 -18.23
CA SER A 214 2.18 3.29 -19.03
C SER A 214 2.68 1.85 -18.91
N LYS A 215 3.37 1.38 -19.94
CA LYS A 215 4.12 0.13 -19.86
C LYS A 215 5.42 0.36 -19.09
N ALA A 216 5.83 -0.61 -18.30
CA ALA A 216 7.08 -0.58 -17.56
C ALA A 216 7.67 -1.99 -17.41
N THR A 217 8.85 -2.07 -16.80
CA THR A 217 9.51 -3.31 -16.42
C THR A 217 9.72 -3.34 -14.91
N PHE A 218 9.32 -4.43 -14.26
CA PHE A 218 9.56 -4.71 -12.85
C PHE A 218 10.11 -6.14 -12.70
N LYS A 219 11.25 -6.30 -12.02
CA LYS A 219 11.95 -7.60 -11.88
C LYS A 219 12.09 -8.36 -13.21
N ASN A 220 12.52 -7.67 -14.27
CA ASN A 220 12.67 -8.18 -15.64
C ASN A 220 11.37 -8.71 -16.29
N LYS A 221 10.20 -8.32 -15.77
CA LYS A 221 8.89 -8.67 -16.34
C LYS A 221 8.16 -7.42 -16.80
N PRO A 222 7.48 -7.45 -17.96
CA PRO A 222 6.66 -6.34 -18.40
C PRO A 222 5.43 -6.20 -17.49
N VAL A 223 5.13 -4.97 -17.10
CA VAL A 223 4.02 -4.61 -16.21
C VAL A 223 3.28 -3.38 -16.74
N ALA A 224 2.05 -3.18 -16.27
CA ALA A 224 1.29 -1.96 -16.48
C ALA A 224 1.38 -1.09 -15.21
N VAL A 225 1.67 0.19 -15.38
CA VAL A 225 1.79 1.16 -14.28
C VAL A 225 0.76 2.26 -14.47
N LYS A 226 -0.23 2.31 -13.59
CA LYS A 226 -1.15 3.45 -13.47
C LYS A 226 -0.48 4.49 -12.57
N THR A 227 -0.36 5.71 -13.04
CA THR A 227 0.34 6.81 -12.37
C THR A 227 -0.66 7.85 -11.90
N CYS A 228 -0.62 8.23 -10.62
CA CYS A 228 -1.41 9.33 -10.07
C CYS A 228 -0.57 10.62 -10.00
N LYS A 229 -1.02 11.68 -10.67
CA LYS A 229 -0.30 12.96 -10.68
C LYS A 229 -0.23 13.55 -9.26
N ALA A 230 0.89 14.19 -8.94
CA ALA A 230 1.10 14.80 -7.62
C ALA A 230 0.17 16.00 -7.33
N THR A 231 -0.44 16.58 -8.35
CA THR A 231 -1.30 17.77 -8.23
C THR A 231 -2.74 17.47 -7.82
N VAL A 232 -3.11 16.20 -7.69
CA VAL A 232 -4.50 15.82 -7.37
C VAL A 232 -4.81 16.02 -5.89
N ASP A 233 -6.06 16.36 -5.57
CA ASP A 233 -6.52 16.49 -4.19
C ASP A 233 -6.54 15.13 -3.45
N ALA A 234 -6.68 15.20 -2.13
CA ALA A 234 -6.64 14.01 -1.28
C ALA A 234 -7.78 13.02 -1.53
N ALA A 235 -8.99 13.50 -1.81
CA ALA A 235 -10.13 12.63 -2.08
C ALA A 235 -9.95 11.89 -3.41
N THR A 236 -9.41 12.56 -4.42
CA THR A 236 -9.07 11.98 -5.71
C THR A 236 -7.97 10.93 -5.59
N ARG A 237 -6.91 11.20 -4.81
CA ARG A 237 -5.87 10.20 -4.53
C ARG A 237 -6.42 8.98 -3.78
N ARG A 238 -7.30 9.16 -2.81
CA ARG A 238 -7.96 8.02 -2.13
C ARG A 238 -8.77 7.16 -3.09
N LYS A 239 -9.52 7.79 -4.01
CA LYS A 239 -10.22 7.06 -5.09
C LYS A 239 -9.24 6.29 -5.97
N PHE A 240 -8.11 6.89 -6.32
CA PHE A 240 -7.06 6.22 -7.08
C PHE A 240 -6.52 4.98 -6.34
N LEU A 241 -6.16 5.13 -5.06
CA LEU A 241 -5.64 4.03 -4.23
C LEU A 241 -6.70 2.95 -3.91
N SER A 242 -8.00 3.29 -3.94
CA SER A 242 -9.08 2.32 -3.69
C SER A 242 -9.08 1.15 -4.68
N GLU A 243 -8.60 1.37 -5.90
CA GLU A 243 -8.44 0.31 -6.90
C GLU A 243 -7.42 -0.75 -6.43
N ALA A 244 -6.25 -0.30 -5.96
CA ALA A 244 -5.25 -1.21 -5.44
C ALA A 244 -5.70 -1.90 -4.15
N TYR A 245 -6.42 -1.19 -3.28
CA TYR A 245 -6.98 -1.76 -2.05
C TYR A 245 -7.89 -2.96 -2.35
N ILE A 246 -8.80 -2.81 -3.31
CA ILE A 246 -9.72 -3.88 -3.72
C ILE A 246 -8.96 -5.03 -4.39
N LEU A 247 -8.09 -4.72 -5.34
CA LEU A 247 -7.37 -5.74 -6.11
C LEU A 247 -6.39 -6.58 -5.28
N LYS A 248 -5.89 -6.05 -4.16
CA LYS A 248 -4.98 -6.76 -3.25
C LYS A 248 -5.53 -8.08 -2.75
N ASN A 249 -6.86 -8.18 -2.60
CA ASN A 249 -7.52 -9.37 -2.08
C ASN A 249 -7.92 -10.38 -3.18
N TYR A 250 -7.64 -10.08 -4.45
CA TYR A 250 -8.16 -10.87 -5.58
C TYR A 250 -7.08 -11.63 -6.34
N ASN A 251 -7.37 -12.90 -6.60
CA ASN A 251 -6.53 -13.78 -7.39
C ASN A 251 -7.40 -14.71 -8.22
N HIS A 252 -7.69 -14.30 -9.45
CA HIS A 252 -8.55 -15.04 -10.37
C HIS A 252 -8.03 -14.90 -11.82
N PRO A 253 -8.05 -15.94 -12.66
CA PRO A 253 -7.53 -15.88 -14.02
C PRO A 253 -8.18 -14.77 -14.88
N ASN A 254 -9.46 -14.48 -14.66
CA ASN A 254 -10.22 -13.47 -15.41
C ASN A 254 -10.33 -12.11 -14.70
N ILE A 255 -9.46 -11.82 -13.74
CA ILE A 255 -9.32 -10.51 -13.09
C ILE A 255 -7.87 -10.05 -13.26
N VAL A 256 -7.65 -8.77 -13.54
CA VAL A 256 -6.31 -8.20 -13.60
C VAL A 256 -5.62 -8.31 -12.24
N LYS A 257 -4.41 -8.84 -12.24
CA LYS A 257 -3.62 -9.04 -11.03
C LYS A 257 -2.88 -7.77 -10.63
N LEU A 258 -3.08 -7.35 -9.38
CA LEU A 258 -2.20 -6.38 -8.73
C LEU A 258 -0.85 -7.03 -8.44
N ILE A 259 0.22 -6.30 -8.74
CA ILE A 259 1.60 -6.66 -8.35
C ILE A 259 1.98 -5.87 -7.09
N GLY A 260 1.64 -4.58 -7.03
CA GLY A 260 1.83 -3.76 -5.85
C GLY A 260 1.62 -2.27 -6.11
N VAL A 261 1.99 -1.45 -5.14
CA VAL A 261 1.84 0.00 -5.14
C VAL A 261 3.15 0.64 -4.70
N ALA A 262 3.63 1.63 -5.44
CA ALA A 262 4.79 2.44 -5.04
C ALA A 262 4.32 3.79 -4.51
N THR A 263 4.60 4.05 -3.23
CA THR A 263 4.18 5.26 -2.51
C THR A 263 5.34 5.96 -1.81
N ASP A 264 6.58 5.50 -1.99
CA ASP A 264 7.78 6.12 -1.40
C ASP A 264 8.03 7.54 -1.92
N ARG A 265 7.53 7.92 -3.10
CA ARG A 265 7.58 9.28 -3.64
C ARG A 265 6.40 9.55 -4.59
N HIS A 266 6.37 10.74 -5.16
CA HIS A 266 5.46 11.07 -6.26
C HIS A 266 6.15 10.90 -7.62
N PRO A 267 5.39 10.65 -8.69
CA PRO A 267 3.95 10.35 -8.70
C PRO A 267 3.65 8.91 -8.23
N ILE A 268 2.53 8.68 -7.55
CA ILE A 268 2.18 7.34 -6.99
C ILE A 268 1.92 6.34 -8.12
N TYR A 269 2.42 5.11 -7.98
CA TYR A 269 2.21 4.03 -8.93
C TYR A 269 1.33 2.90 -8.39
N ILE A 270 0.38 2.44 -9.20
CA ILE A 270 -0.26 1.13 -9.06
C ILE A 270 0.29 0.24 -10.17
N VAL A 271 0.96 -0.85 -9.78
CA VAL A 271 1.63 -1.79 -10.68
C VAL A 271 0.79 -3.05 -10.82
N MET A 272 0.44 -3.40 -12.05
CA MET A 272 -0.41 -4.54 -12.39
C MET A 272 0.25 -5.41 -13.45
N GLU A 273 -0.26 -6.62 -13.64
CA GLU A 273 0.11 -7.44 -14.80
C GLU A 273 -0.17 -6.70 -16.11
N LEU A 274 0.74 -6.83 -17.09
CA LEU A 274 0.52 -6.29 -18.43
C LEU A 274 -0.30 -7.30 -19.25
N VAL A 275 -1.50 -6.90 -19.67
CA VAL A 275 -2.37 -7.68 -20.56
C VAL A 275 -2.16 -7.23 -22.00
N GLN A 276 -1.65 -8.12 -22.87
CA GLN A 276 -0.94 -7.72 -24.10
C GLN A 276 -1.79 -7.09 -25.20
N GLU A 277 -3.00 -7.60 -25.45
CA GLU A 277 -3.84 -7.12 -26.57
C GLU A 277 -4.66 -5.88 -26.21
N GLY A 278 -4.54 -5.39 -24.96
CA GLY A 278 -5.22 -4.17 -24.50
C GLY A 278 -6.73 -4.36 -24.34
N ASP A 279 -7.49 -3.28 -24.52
CA ASP A 279 -8.93 -3.26 -24.24
C ASP A 279 -9.77 -3.97 -25.32
N LEU A 280 -10.75 -4.75 -24.87
CA LEU A 280 -11.64 -5.55 -25.72
C LEU A 280 -12.45 -4.66 -26.68
N LEU A 281 -12.85 -3.45 -26.26
CA LEU A 281 -13.63 -2.55 -27.12
C LEU A 281 -12.85 -2.15 -28.38
N LYS A 282 -11.55 -1.84 -28.27
CA LYS A 282 -10.69 -1.60 -29.42
C LYS A 282 -10.52 -2.85 -30.27
N LEU A 283 -10.29 -4.01 -29.65
CA LEU A 283 -10.16 -5.28 -30.36
C LEU A 283 -11.41 -5.58 -31.21
N LEU A 284 -12.61 -5.36 -30.65
CA LEU A 284 -13.88 -5.58 -31.36
C LEU A 284 -14.15 -4.57 -32.49
N ARG A 285 -13.44 -3.45 -32.52
CA ARG A 285 -13.58 -2.38 -33.53
C ARG A 285 -12.43 -2.38 -34.54
N ASP A 286 -11.44 -3.23 -34.37
CA ASP A 286 -10.31 -3.35 -35.28
C ASP A 286 -10.70 -4.29 -36.42
N ASP A 287 -11.06 -3.72 -37.58
CA ASP A 287 -11.46 -4.48 -38.76
C ASP A 287 -10.36 -5.42 -39.28
N SER A 288 -9.09 -5.21 -38.90
CA SER A 288 -7.99 -6.11 -39.26
C SER A 288 -7.96 -7.39 -38.41
N LYS A 289 -8.65 -7.40 -37.26
CA LYS A 289 -8.74 -8.54 -36.34
C LYS A 289 -10.18 -9.03 -36.26
N THR A 290 -10.47 -10.17 -36.88
CA THR A 290 -11.81 -10.77 -36.79
C THR A 290 -11.85 -11.87 -35.74
N LEU A 291 -12.53 -11.61 -34.62
CA LEU A 291 -12.88 -12.65 -33.65
C LEU A 291 -14.04 -13.49 -34.17
N SER A 292 -13.85 -14.80 -34.24
CA SER A 292 -14.89 -15.78 -34.53
C SER A 292 -15.96 -15.82 -33.44
N VAL A 293 -17.14 -16.36 -33.76
CA VAL A 293 -18.24 -16.52 -32.78
C VAL A 293 -17.80 -17.35 -31.55
N PRO A 294 -17.11 -18.51 -31.71
CA PRO A 294 -16.63 -19.27 -30.56
C PRO A 294 -15.68 -18.48 -29.64
N GLU A 295 -14.79 -17.65 -30.19
CA GLU A 295 -13.89 -16.81 -29.39
C GLU A 295 -14.66 -15.77 -28.58
N ARG A 296 -15.68 -15.14 -29.17
CA ARG A 296 -16.53 -14.17 -28.45
C ARG A 296 -17.33 -14.82 -27.33
N ILE A 297 -17.83 -16.04 -27.56
CA ILE A 297 -18.51 -16.84 -26.52
C ILE A 297 -17.52 -17.14 -25.39
N LYS A 298 -16.30 -17.57 -25.70
CA LYS A 298 -15.27 -17.85 -24.71
C LYS A 298 -14.91 -16.62 -23.87
N MET A 299 -14.73 -15.46 -24.50
CA MET A 299 -14.49 -14.20 -23.78
C MET A 299 -15.66 -13.81 -22.87
N SER A 300 -16.91 -14.10 -23.29
CA SER A 300 -18.10 -13.86 -22.47
C SER A 300 -18.14 -14.78 -21.25
N GLU A 301 -17.76 -16.06 -21.42
CA GLU A 301 -17.60 -17.03 -20.34
C GLU A 301 -16.52 -16.60 -19.35
N ASP A 302 -15.37 -16.13 -19.85
CA ASP A 302 -14.28 -15.58 -19.04
C ASP A 302 -14.74 -14.37 -18.21
N ALA A 303 -15.49 -13.44 -18.81
CA ALA A 303 -16.06 -12.29 -18.09
C ALA A 303 -17.06 -12.73 -17.01
N ALA A 304 -17.95 -13.67 -17.35
CA ALA A 304 -18.92 -14.21 -16.39
C ALA A 304 -18.23 -14.91 -15.21
N SER A 305 -17.18 -15.69 -15.49
CA SER A 305 -16.34 -16.35 -14.48
C SER A 305 -15.69 -15.33 -13.52
N GLY A 306 -15.10 -14.26 -14.07
CA GLY A 306 -14.55 -13.16 -13.27
C GLY A 306 -15.60 -12.46 -12.40
N MET A 307 -16.80 -12.21 -12.93
CA MET A 307 -17.88 -11.58 -12.18
C MET A 307 -18.46 -12.48 -11.09
N ALA A 308 -18.58 -13.79 -11.34
CA ALA A 308 -18.99 -14.76 -10.32
C ALA A 308 -17.97 -14.82 -9.17
N TYR A 309 -16.67 -14.71 -9.46
CA TYR A 309 -15.66 -14.57 -8.42
C TYR A 309 -15.84 -13.28 -7.60
N LEU A 310 -16.10 -12.14 -8.25
CA LEU A 310 -16.34 -10.88 -7.52
C LEU A 310 -17.59 -10.93 -6.64
N GLU A 311 -18.67 -11.55 -7.13
CA GLU A 311 -19.87 -11.81 -6.35
C GLU A 311 -19.56 -12.65 -5.10
N SER A 312 -18.74 -13.71 -5.24
CA SER A 312 -18.30 -14.53 -4.09
C SER A 312 -17.46 -13.77 -3.06
N LYS A 313 -16.97 -12.57 -3.42
CA LYS A 313 -16.21 -11.65 -2.58
C LYS A 313 -17.05 -10.45 -2.11
N SER A 314 -18.37 -10.46 -2.34
CA SER A 314 -19.26 -9.32 -2.03
C SER A 314 -18.76 -8.00 -2.63
N CYS A 315 -18.18 -8.07 -3.84
CA CYS A 315 -17.61 -6.91 -4.54
C CYS A 315 -18.44 -6.56 -5.77
N THR A 316 -18.94 -5.33 -5.80
CA THR A 316 -19.62 -4.78 -6.97
C THR A 316 -18.65 -3.95 -7.80
N HIS A 317 -18.46 -4.31 -9.08
CA HIS A 317 -17.54 -3.58 -9.97
C HIS A 317 -18.00 -2.14 -10.29
N ARG A 318 -19.31 -1.96 -10.52
CA ARG A 318 -19.99 -0.69 -10.89
C ARG A 318 -19.56 -0.03 -12.21
N ASP A 319 -18.68 -0.65 -12.99
CA ASP A 319 -18.31 -0.15 -14.33
C ASP A 319 -17.96 -1.27 -15.32
N LEU A 320 -18.71 -2.37 -15.28
CA LEU A 320 -18.45 -3.49 -16.20
C LEU A 320 -18.88 -3.11 -17.62
N ALA A 321 -17.90 -3.03 -18.53
CA ALA A 321 -18.10 -2.76 -19.94
C ALA A 321 -16.90 -3.26 -20.75
N ALA A 322 -17.06 -3.46 -22.07
CA ALA A 322 -15.98 -3.94 -22.93
C ALA A 322 -14.70 -3.08 -22.90
N ARG A 323 -14.81 -1.77 -22.58
CA ARG A 323 -13.64 -0.88 -22.41
C ARG A 323 -12.81 -1.17 -21.15
N ASN A 324 -13.40 -1.82 -20.17
CA ASN A 324 -12.79 -2.20 -18.88
C ASN A 324 -12.48 -3.71 -18.84
N CYS A 325 -12.59 -4.40 -19.97
CA CYS A 325 -12.10 -5.76 -20.15
C CYS A 325 -10.83 -5.71 -21.01
N LEU A 326 -9.79 -6.41 -20.58
CA LEU A 326 -8.52 -6.56 -21.29
C LEU A 326 -8.40 -7.97 -21.87
N VAL A 327 -7.71 -8.10 -22.99
CA VAL A 327 -7.50 -9.39 -23.69
C VAL A 327 -6.02 -9.76 -23.65
N GLY A 328 -5.71 -10.92 -23.09
CA GLY A 328 -4.35 -11.45 -22.99
C GLY A 328 -4.01 -12.43 -24.12
N THR A 329 -2.84 -13.08 -24.01
CA THR A 329 -2.49 -14.21 -24.89
C THR A 329 -3.61 -15.24 -24.96
N LYS A 330 -3.80 -15.85 -26.14
CA LYS A 330 -4.81 -16.89 -26.38
C LYS A 330 -6.25 -16.43 -26.13
N ASN A 331 -6.52 -15.13 -26.30
CA ASN A 331 -7.86 -14.54 -26.18
C ASN A 331 -8.50 -14.69 -24.80
N ILE A 332 -7.69 -14.86 -23.74
CA ILE A 332 -8.18 -14.91 -22.37
C ILE A 332 -8.58 -13.49 -21.94
N LEU A 333 -9.83 -13.33 -21.52
CA LEU A 333 -10.35 -12.04 -21.05
C LEU A 333 -10.11 -11.86 -19.55
N LYS A 334 -9.69 -10.65 -19.17
CA LYS A 334 -9.51 -10.20 -17.79
C LYS A 334 -10.29 -8.91 -17.54
N ILE A 335 -11.02 -8.86 -16.43
CA ILE A 335 -11.71 -7.65 -15.96
C ILE A 335 -10.70 -6.71 -15.30
N SER A 336 -10.84 -5.40 -15.54
CA SER A 336 -9.93 -4.33 -15.09
C SER A 336 -10.68 -3.06 -14.70
N ASP A 337 -9.96 -2.05 -14.22
CA ASP A 337 -10.47 -0.73 -13.79
C ASP A 337 -11.45 -0.79 -12.61
N PHE A 338 -10.90 -1.12 -11.44
CA PHE A 338 -11.65 -1.24 -10.19
C PHE A 338 -11.80 0.09 -9.45
N GLY A 339 -11.47 1.24 -10.07
CA GLY A 339 -11.55 2.56 -9.44
C GLY A 339 -12.96 2.95 -8.98
N MET A 340 -13.98 2.34 -9.59
CA MET A 340 -15.37 2.45 -9.14
C MET A 340 -15.85 1.24 -8.36
N SER A 341 -15.07 0.21 -8.06
CA SER A 341 -15.56 -0.97 -7.34
C SER A 341 -15.80 -0.70 -5.85
N ARG A 342 -16.67 -1.47 -5.19
CA ARG A 342 -16.92 -1.39 -3.73
C ARG A 342 -17.24 -2.77 -3.15
N GLU A 343 -16.80 -3.00 -1.91
CA GLU A 343 -17.20 -4.13 -1.07
C GLU A 343 -18.43 -3.75 -0.22
N GLU A 344 -19.33 -4.69 0.06
CA GLU A 344 -20.64 -4.42 0.71
C GLU A 344 -20.55 -3.88 2.16
N GLU A 345 -19.48 -4.16 2.90
CA GLU A 345 -19.36 -3.70 4.30
C GLU A 345 -19.15 -2.18 4.43
N GLU A 346 -18.74 -1.49 3.36
CA GLU A 346 -18.43 -0.05 3.36
C GLU A 346 -19.64 0.84 2.98
N TYR A 347 -20.85 0.28 3.01
CA TYR A 347 -22.04 0.89 2.40
C TYR A 347 -22.71 1.98 3.24
N GLN A 348 -22.19 3.22 3.15
CA GLN A 348 -22.95 4.45 3.42
C GLN A 348 -22.69 5.48 2.32
N ILE A 349 -23.53 5.50 1.29
CA ILE A 349 -23.41 6.50 0.22
C ILE A 349 -23.88 7.86 0.74
N HIS A 350 -22.95 8.81 0.77
CA HIS A 350 -23.25 10.23 0.77
C HIS A 350 -23.67 10.65 -0.66
N SER A 351 -24.90 11.11 -0.78
CA SER A 351 -25.74 11.27 -1.97
C SER A 351 -25.34 12.33 -3.00
N ASN A 352 -24.07 12.72 -3.14
CA ASN A 352 -23.73 13.97 -3.86
C ASN A 352 -22.91 13.87 -5.16
N ASN A 353 -22.53 12.69 -5.67
CA ASN A 353 -21.71 12.58 -6.89
C ASN A 353 -22.40 11.85 -8.04
N MET A 354 -23.58 12.34 -8.44
CA MET A 354 -24.37 11.85 -9.58
C MET A 354 -23.72 12.10 -10.97
N ARG A 355 -22.52 12.69 -11.05
CA ARG A 355 -21.98 13.29 -12.29
C ARG A 355 -21.17 12.34 -13.20
N GLN A 356 -20.98 11.07 -12.87
CA GLN A 356 -20.16 10.16 -13.70
C GLN A 356 -20.68 8.72 -13.73
N ILE A 357 -21.96 8.53 -14.02
CA ILE A 357 -22.56 7.20 -14.17
C ILE A 357 -22.62 6.85 -15.67
N PRO A 358 -22.11 5.68 -16.12
CA PRO A 358 -22.17 5.26 -17.51
C PRO A 358 -23.60 4.83 -17.86
N ILE A 359 -24.45 5.79 -18.21
CA ILE A 359 -25.93 5.63 -18.36
C ILE A 359 -26.31 4.36 -19.13
N LYS A 360 -25.70 4.11 -20.29
CA LYS A 360 -26.02 2.95 -21.16
C LYS A 360 -25.68 1.58 -20.55
N TRP A 361 -24.82 1.54 -19.55
CA TRP A 361 -24.38 0.33 -18.84
C TRP A 361 -24.94 0.23 -17.42
N THR A 362 -25.77 1.21 -17.00
CA THR A 362 -26.26 1.28 -15.62
C THR A 362 -27.69 0.76 -15.54
N ALA A 363 -27.93 -0.12 -14.57
CA ALA A 363 -29.25 -0.68 -14.32
C ALA A 363 -30.23 0.41 -13.80
N PRO A 364 -31.54 0.32 -14.09
CA PRO A 364 -32.54 1.33 -13.72
C PRO A 364 -32.59 1.65 -12.22
N GLU A 365 -32.46 0.65 -11.36
CA GLU A 365 -32.47 0.81 -9.90
C GLU A 365 -31.24 1.58 -9.40
N ALA A 366 -30.08 1.39 -10.02
CA ALA A 366 -28.87 2.13 -9.69
C ALA A 366 -28.98 3.60 -10.11
N MET A 367 -29.71 3.90 -11.18
CA MET A 367 -30.02 5.27 -11.62
C MET A 367 -31.06 5.96 -10.72
N ASN A 368 -32.13 5.25 -10.34
CA ASN A 368 -33.28 5.83 -9.63
C ASN A 368 -33.03 6.04 -8.13
N TYR A 369 -32.34 5.12 -7.47
CA TYR A 369 -32.21 5.13 -6.00
C TYR A 369 -30.84 5.58 -5.51
N GLY A 370 -29.90 5.88 -6.44
CA GLY A 370 -28.51 6.15 -6.12
C GLY A 370 -27.92 5.00 -5.33
N VAL A 371 -27.64 3.87 -6.03
CA VAL A 371 -27.06 2.63 -5.47
C VAL A 371 -27.42 2.44 -3.98
N LYS A 372 -28.69 2.15 -3.69
CA LYS A 372 -29.11 1.58 -2.41
C LYS A 372 -29.50 0.14 -2.68
N TRP A 373 -28.59 -0.79 -2.41
CA TRP A 373 -28.95 -2.20 -2.33
C TRP A 373 -29.63 -2.46 -0.99
N VAL A 374 -30.89 -2.89 -1.05
CA VAL A 374 -31.58 -3.51 0.08
C VAL A 374 -31.56 -5.02 -0.21
N PRO A 375 -30.94 -5.86 0.63
CA PRO A 375 -30.95 -7.29 0.42
C PRO A 375 -32.41 -7.77 0.42
N VAL A 376 -32.85 -8.38 -0.68
CA VAL A 376 -34.10 -9.13 -0.68
C VAL A 376 -33.80 -10.44 0.04
N ARG A 377 -34.33 -10.59 1.25
CA ARG A 377 -34.28 -11.83 2.03
C ARG A 377 -35.22 -12.88 1.47
#